data_AF-A0A3B5QU29-F1
#
_entry.id   AF-A0A3B5QU29-F1
#
_cell.length_a   1.000
_cell.length_b   1.000
_cell.length_c   1.000
_cell.angle_alpha   90.00
_cell.angle_beta   90.00
_cell.angle_gamma   90.00
#
_symmetry.space_group_name_H-M   'P 1'
#
loop_
_entity.id
_entity.type
_entity.pdbx_description
1 polymer ?
#
loop_
_entity_poly.entity_id
_entity_poly.type
_entity_poly.pdbx_seq_one_letter_code
_entity_poly.pdbx_strand_id
1 'polypeptide(L)'
;VHPWAGAWTRFPSHQEAGTGKTSDLFAIDVCPQQNGDVLSPRQVRTDRDVSTEDLQQQMRSLDGDLEALEQRGVELERSIRDGRTGKEEQMLTEWFGLVHEQHTLLRKNKELVYLTKQQILEDRQADVEYKLRCLLNKPEKDWDQEDRGREQQLMAELVTIIEQRNQIISSFQKDGPKKTKGKLKAPKVFKMLNHKPESSKEPVEKKS
;
A
#
# COMPACT_ATOMS: atom_id res chain seq x y z
N VAL A 1 -16.35 23.83 -18.61
CA VAL A 1 -15.79 22.98 -17.52
C VAL A 1 -14.28 23.16 -17.54
N HIS A 2 -13.67 23.67 -16.47
CA HIS A 2 -12.21 23.88 -16.43
C HIS A 2 -11.48 22.53 -16.63
N PRO A 3 -10.36 22.49 -17.39
CA PRO A 3 -9.68 21.24 -17.76
C PRO A 3 -9.22 20.38 -16.56
N TRP A 4 -9.06 20.99 -15.39
CA TRP A 4 -8.53 20.31 -14.19
C TRP A 4 -9.62 19.74 -13.29
N ALA A 5 -10.88 20.15 -13.47
CA ALA A 5 -12.01 19.64 -12.69
C ALA A 5 -12.20 18.12 -12.86
N GLY A 6 -11.86 17.58 -14.03
CA GLY A 6 -11.87 16.14 -14.30
C GLY A 6 -10.54 15.42 -14.01
N ALA A 7 -9.50 16.13 -13.53
CA ALA A 7 -8.22 15.52 -13.24
C ALA A 7 -8.27 14.76 -11.90
N TRP A 8 -8.98 15.28 -10.89
CA TRP A 8 -9.14 14.62 -9.59
C TRP A 8 -9.78 13.22 -9.72
N THR A 9 -10.83 13.10 -10.54
CA THR A 9 -11.54 11.82 -10.78
C THR A 9 -10.74 10.81 -11.61
N ARG A 10 -9.62 11.22 -12.21
CA ARG A 10 -8.75 10.37 -13.04
C ARG A 10 -7.49 9.90 -12.30
N PHE A 11 -7.23 10.43 -11.11
CA PHE A 11 -6.19 9.90 -10.24
C PHE A 11 -6.70 8.65 -9.52
N PRO A 12 -5.84 7.63 -9.31
CA PRO A 12 -6.28 6.39 -8.70
C PRO A 12 -6.89 6.69 -7.33
N SER A 13 -8.17 6.40 -7.17
CA SER A 13 -8.81 6.39 -5.85
C SER A 13 -8.13 5.34 -4.98
N HIS A 14 -8.10 5.57 -3.66
CA HIS A 14 -7.72 4.55 -2.67
C HIS A 14 -8.54 3.23 -2.84
N GLN A 15 -9.67 3.32 -3.54
CA GLN A 15 -10.67 2.27 -3.71
C GLN A 15 -10.33 1.19 -4.76
N GLU A 16 -9.30 1.36 -5.61
CA GLU A 16 -8.95 0.33 -6.63
C GLU A 16 -8.16 -0.88 -6.08
N ALA A 17 -7.87 -0.94 -4.78
CA ALA A 17 -7.27 -2.09 -4.13
C ALA A 17 -8.18 -2.67 -3.03
N GLY A 18 -9.36 -3.16 -3.42
CA GLY A 18 -10.18 -4.09 -2.64
C GLY A 18 -10.71 -3.55 -1.30
N THR A 19 -11.86 -2.87 -1.33
CA THR A 19 -12.95 -2.73 -0.32
C THR A 19 -12.68 -2.66 1.20
N GLY A 20 -11.44 -2.71 1.71
CA GLY A 20 -11.12 -2.62 3.13
C GLY A 20 -10.47 -1.28 3.48
N LYS A 21 -10.77 -0.78 4.68
CA LYS A 21 -9.92 0.25 5.30
C LYS A 21 -8.53 -0.35 5.51
N THR A 22 -7.49 0.48 5.52
CA THR A 22 -6.12 -0.03 5.77
C THR A 22 -6.08 -0.78 7.10
N SER A 23 -6.81 -0.28 8.10
CA SER A 23 -7.05 -0.90 9.40
C SER A 23 -7.61 -2.33 9.38
N ASP A 24 -8.24 -2.79 8.29
CA ASP A 24 -8.81 -4.15 8.19
C ASP A 24 -7.73 -5.24 8.02
N LEU A 25 -6.48 -4.86 7.71
CA LEU A 25 -5.34 -5.79 7.61
C LEU A 25 -5.02 -6.52 8.93
N PHE A 26 -5.48 -5.99 10.07
CA PHE A 26 -5.32 -6.62 11.40
C PHE A 26 -6.47 -7.56 11.78
N ALA A 27 -7.50 -7.72 10.95
CA ALA A 27 -8.62 -8.64 11.22
C ALA A 27 -8.26 -10.12 10.98
N ILE A 28 -7.01 -10.41 10.58
CA ILE A 28 -6.49 -11.77 10.44
C ILE A 28 -6.11 -12.28 11.84
N ASP A 29 -6.82 -13.33 12.27
CA ASP A 29 -6.73 -14.01 13.57
C ASP A 29 -5.33 -13.99 14.19
N VAL A 30 -5.22 -13.35 15.35
CA VAL A 30 -4.15 -13.61 16.32
C VAL A 30 -4.41 -15.00 16.89
N CYS A 31 -3.57 -15.97 16.52
CA CYS A 31 -3.63 -17.33 17.08
C CYS A 31 -3.57 -17.25 18.62
N PRO A 32 -4.56 -17.80 19.36
CA PRO A 32 -4.49 -17.86 20.81
C PRO A 32 -3.37 -18.82 21.21
N GLN A 33 -2.43 -18.36 22.03
CA GLN A 33 -1.39 -19.21 22.59
C GLN A 33 -2.03 -20.32 23.43
N GLN A 34 -1.88 -21.56 22.98
CA GLN A 34 -2.21 -22.72 23.78
C GLN A 34 -1.01 -23.05 24.67
N ASN A 35 -1.19 -22.84 25.97
CA ASN A 35 -0.22 -23.20 27.00
C ASN A 35 -0.16 -24.74 27.13
N GLY A 36 1.01 -25.34 26.91
CA GLY A 36 1.14 -26.79 27.06
C GLY A 36 2.53 -27.43 27.00
N ASP A 37 3.56 -26.83 26.38
CA ASP A 37 4.86 -27.53 26.20
C ASP A 37 6.07 -26.76 26.73
N VAL A 38 7.10 -27.52 27.14
CA VAL A 38 8.38 -27.07 27.75
C VAL A 38 9.23 -26.18 26.83
N LEU A 39 8.87 -26.08 25.54
CA LEU A 39 9.60 -25.30 24.55
C LEU A 39 8.91 -23.96 24.34
N SER A 40 9.42 -22.88 24.94
CA SER A 40 8.83 -21.55 24.71
C SER A 40 8.91 -21.15 23.23
N PRO A 41 7.82 -20.59 22.64
CA PRO A 41 7.87 -20.00 21.30
C PRO A 41 8.96 -18.91 21.24
N ARG A 42 9.85 -19.00 20.26
CA ARG A 42 10.81 -17.90 19.99
C ARG A 42 10.15 -16.90 19.06
N GLN A 43 10.22 -15.63 19.40
CA GLN A 43 9.82 -14.56 18.49
C GLN A 43 10.86 -14.40 17.39
N VAL A 44 10.43 -14.50 16.13
CA VAL A 44 11.22 -14.10 14.97
C VAL A 44 10.94 -12.63 14.76
N ARG A 45 11.87 -11.74 15.12
CA ARG A 45 11.72 -10.29 14.87
C ARG A 45 12.81 -9.77 13.96
N THR A 46 12.45 -8.88 13.05
CA THR A 46 13.41 -8.05 12.30
C THR A 46 13.80 -6.81 13.09
N ASP A 47 14.92 -6.19 12.70
CA ASP A 47 15.61 -5.05 13.37
C ASP A 47 14.76 -3.76 13.57
N ARG A 48 13.49 -3.77 13.13
CA ARG A 48 12.56 -2.64 13.20
C ARG A 48 11.38 -3.02 14.11
N ASP A 49 11.65 -3.08 15.41
CA ASP A 49 10.63 -3.37 16.43
C ASP A 49 9.63 -2.20 16.56
N VAL A 50 8.59 -2.19 15.72
CA VAL A 50 7.41 -1.34 15.90
C VAL A 50 6.31 -2.21 16.50
N SER A 51 5.63 -1.73 17.56
CA SER A 51 4.53 -2.49 18.16
C SER A 51 3.33 -2.59 17.22
N THR A 52 2.55 -3.66 17.35
CA THR A 52 1.32 -3.85 16.59
C THR A 52 0.34 -2.71 16.86
N GLU A 53 0.25 -2.27 18.11
CA GLU A 53 -0.60 -1.17 18.55
C GLU A 53 -0.20 0.15 17.88
N ASP A 54 1.10 0.43 17.79
CA ASP A 54 1.61 1.63 17.12
C ASP A 54 1.35 1.59 15.61
N LEU A 55 1.49 0.44 14.96
CA LEU A 55 1.17 0.29 13.53
C LEU A 55 -0.33 0.51 13.29
N GLN A 56 -1.19 -0.10 14.10
CA GLN A 56 -2.63 0.09 14.04
C GLN A 56 -3.03 1.56 14.23
N GLN A 57 -2.41 2.24 15.21
CA GLN A 57 -2.67 3.66 15.46
C GLN A 57 -2.22 4.53 14.28
N GLN A 58 -1.06 4.25 13.70
CA GLN A 58 -0.58 4.96 12.52
C GLN A 58 -1.47 4.75 11.30
N MET A 59 -2.00 3.54 11.10
CA MET A 59 -2.92 3.24 10.00
C MET A 59 -4.27 3.94 10.18
N ARG A 60 -4.84 3.95 11.39
CA ARG A 60 -6.05 4.74 11.69
C ARG A 60 -5.86 6.23 11.46
N SER A 61 -4.71 6.78 11.89
CA SER A 61 -4.38 8.19 11.62
C SER A 61 -4.31 8.47 10.13
N LEU A 62 -3.69 7.57 9.37
CA LEU A 62 -3.54 7.72 7.93
C LEU A 62 -4.88 7.63 7.18
N ASP A 63 -5.78 6.75 7.60
CA ASP A 63 -7.15 6.66 7.07
C ASP A 63 -7.87 8.01 7.26
N GLY A 64 -7.75 8.62 8.44
CA GLY A 64 -8.33 9.95 8.71
C GLY A 64 -7.68 11.09 7.91
N ASP A 65 -6.36 11.06 7.74
CA ASP A 65 -5.64 12.05 6.92
C ASP A 65 -6.05 11.95 5.44
N LEU A 66 -6.25 10.73 4.92
CA LEU A 66 -6.73 10.51 3.55
C LEU A 66 -8.16 11.01 3.35
N GLU A 67 -9.06 10.77 4.31
CA GLU A 67 -10.44 11.26 4.27
C GLU A 67 -10.48 12.80 4.28
N ALA A 68 -9.69 13.43 5.16
CA ALA A 68 -9.57 14.88 5.21
C ALA A 68 -8.96 15.48 3.92
N LEU A 69 -8.02 14.78 3.30
CA LEU A 69 -7.45 15.16 2.00
C LEU A 69 -8.49 15.07 0.89
N GLU A 70 -9.29 14.00 0.86
CA GLU A 70 -10.37 13.82 -0.11
C GLU A 70 -11.41 14.94 -0.01
N GLN A 71 -11.84 15.25 1.22
CA GLN A 71 -12.78 16.34 1.48
C GLN A 71 -12.27 17.69 0.96
N ARG A 72 -11.00 18.04 1.25
CA ARG A 72 -10.35 19.24 0.69
C ARG A 72 -10.28 19.22 -0.83
N GLY A 73 -9.99 18.06 -1.44
CA GLY A 73 -10.00 17.89 -2.89
C GLY A 73 -11.36 18.17 -3.52
N VAL A 74 -12.43 17.65 -2.91
CA VAL A 74 -13.82 17.90 -3.35
C VAL A 74 -14.20 19.37 -3.24
N GLU A 75 -13.81 20.04 -2.16
CA GLU A 75 -14.07 21.47 -1.96
C GLU A 75 -13.32 22.36 -2.97
N LEU A 76 -12.06 22.04 -3.24
CA LEU A 76 -11.27 22.72 -4.26
C LEU A 76 -11.87 22.53 -5.65
N GLU A 77 -12.29 21.30 -5.98
CA GLU A 77 -12.94 20.98 -7.26
C GLU A 77 -14.23 21.80 -7.46
N ARG A 78 -15.07 21.84 -6.42
CA ARG A 78 -16.31 22.64 -6.41
C ARG A 78 -16.00 24.12 -6.64
N SER A 79 -15.00 24.65 -5.96
CA SER A 79 -14.57 26.05 -6.09
C SER A 79 -14.05 26.38 -7.49
N ILE A 80 -13.35 25.42 -8.13
CA ILE A 80 -12.89 25.53 -9.53
C ILE A 80 -14.08 25.52 -10.49
N ARG A 81 -15.10 24.68 -10.26
CA ARG A 81 -16.32 24.67 -11.11
C ARG A 81 -17.11 25.96 -11.01
N ASP A 82 -17.18 26.55 -9.83
CA ASP A 82 -17.94 27.77 -9.58
C ASP A 82 -17.38 28.99 -10.31
N GLY A 83 -16.09 28.98 -10.72
CA GLY A 83 -15.49 29.89 -11.71
C GLY A 83 -15.50 31.40 -11.40
N ARG A 84 -16.13 31.83 -10.31
CA ARG A 84 -16.41 33.24 -9.98
C ARG A 84 -15.31 33.95 -9.20
N THR A 85 -14.23 33.26 -8.87
CA THR A 85 -13.28 33.72 -7.85
C THR A 85 -12.11 34.52 -8.40
N GLY A 86 -11.77 34.41 -9.69
CA GLY A 86 -10.58 35.06 -10.28
C GLY A 86 -9.25 34.63 -9.64
N LYS A 87 -9.25 33.52 -8.89
CA LYS A 87 -8.13 33.01 -8.06
C LYS A 87 -7.50 31.74 -8.64
N GLU A 88 -7.44 31.62 -9.96
CA GLU A 88 -7.01 30.39 -10.65
C GLU A 88 -5.58 29.95 -10.26
N GLU A 89 -4.65 30.89 -10.11
CA GLU A 89 -3.27 30.60 -9.70
C GLU A 89 -3.16 30.07 -8.26
N GLN A 90 -3.99 30.60 -7.36
CA GLN A 90 -4.08 30.10 -5.99
C GLN A 90 -4.65 28.68 -5.96
N MET A 91 -5.73 28.43 -6.72
CA MET A 91 -6.36 27.10 -6.82
C MET A 91 -5.41 26.05 -7.42
N LEU A 92 -4.58 26.43 -8.40
CA LEU A 92 -3.52 25.56 -8.91
C LEU A 92 -2.51 25.20 -7.84
N THR A 93 -2.05 26.20 -7.09
CA THR A 93 -1.04 26.01 -6.03
C THR A 93 -1.59 25.06 -4.96
N GLU A 94 -2.85 25.25 -4.57
CA GLU A 94 -3.56 24.36 -3.65
C GLU A 94 -3.69 22.94 -4.20
N TRP A 95 -4.07 22.79 -5.48
CA TRP A 95 -4.15 21.48 -6.14
C TRP A 95 -2.80 20.75 -6.15
N PHE A 96 -1.69 21.43 -6.44
CA PHE A 96 -0.35 20.83 -6.34
C PHE A 96 -0.02 20.39 -4.92
N GLY A 97 -0.43 21.18 -3.92
CA GLY A 97 -0.31 20.82 -2.51
C GLY A 97 -1.03 19.52 -2.22
N LEU A 98 -2.31 19.40 -2.61
CA LEU A 98 -3.12 18.21 -2.40
C LEU A 98 -2.53 16.97 -3.09
N VAL A 99 -2.06 17.09 -4.34
CA VAL A 99 -1.42 15.98 -5.07
C VAL A 99 -0.12 15.55 -4.38
N HIS A 100 0.68 16.49 -3.89
CA HIS A 100 1.92 16.18 -3.19
C HIS A 100 1.66 15.48 -1.85
N GLU A 101 0.67 15.97 -1.11
CA GLU A 101 0.22 15.39 0.16
C GLU A 101 -0.35 13.98 -0.07
N GLN A 102 -1.17 13.78 -1.10
CA GLN A 102 -1.69 12.46 -1.49
C GLN A 102 -0.56 11.46 -1.73
N HIS A 103 0.44 11.83 -2.54
CA HIS A 103 1.58 10.96 -2.81
C HIS A 103 2.38 10.62 -1.54
N THR A 104 2.48 11.56 -0.60
CA THR A 104 3.17 11.36 0.67
C THR A 104 2.40 10.39 1.56
N LEU A 105 1.09 10.58 1.71
CA LEU A 105 0.21 9.68 2.45
C LEU A 105 0.16 8.28 1.83
N LEU A 106 0.06 8.16 0.50
CA LEU A 106 0.08 6.87 -0.18
C LEU A 106 1.41 6.13 -0.03
N ARG A 107 2.54 6.84 -0.01
CA ARG A 107 3.85 6.23 0.29
C ARG A 107 3.88 5.68 1.72
N LYS A 108 3.42 6.47 2.69
CA LYS A 108 3.34 6.05 4.09
C LYS A 108 2.39 4.87 4.28
N ASN A 109 1.26 4.86 3.56
CA ASN A 109 0.31 3.75 3.58
C ASN A 109 0.99 2.44 3.13
N LYS A 110 1.67 2.47 1.98
CA LYS A 110 2.41 1.31 1.47
C LYS A 110 3.46 0.81 2.44
N GLU A 111 4.21 1.72 3.08
CA GLU A 111 5.18 1.35 4.11
C GLU A 111 4.51 0.62 5.29
N LEU A 112 3.42 1.17 5.83
CA LEU A 112 2.67 0.55 6.94
C LEU A 112 2.08 -0.80 6.56
N VAL A 113 1.57 -0.95 5.33
CA VAL A 113 1.07 -2.22 4.80
C VAL A 113 2.19 -3.26 4.73
N TYR A 114 3.39 -2.88 4.25
CA TYR A 114 4.53 -3.80 4.19
C TYR A 114 5.01 -4.21 5.58
N LEU A 115 5.07 -3.28 6.54
CA LEU A 115 5.42 -3.58 7.94
C LEU A 115 4.41 -4.55 8.57
N THR A 116 3.11 -4.31 8.36
CA THR A 116 2.04 -5.18 8.88
C THR A 116 2.13 -6.59 8.29
N LYS A 117 2.30 -6.71 6.96
CA LYS A 117 2.48 -8.01 6.30
C LYS A 117 3.73 -8.74 6.80
N GLN A 118 4.82 -8.01 7.00
CA GLN A 118 6.06 -8.56 7.53
C GLN A 118 5.83 -9.14 8.95
N GLN A 119 5.13 -8.43 9.82
CA GLN A 119 4.83 -8.89 11.17
C GLN A 119 3.96 -10.16 11.18
N ILE A 120 2.92 -10.20 10.34
CA ILE A 120 2.07 -11.39 10.18
C ILE A 120 2.88 -12.61 9.73
N LEU A 121 3.82 -12.42 8.80
CA LEU A 121 4.70 -13.49 8.32
C LEU A 121 5.68 -13.94 9.40
N GLU A 122 6.19 -13.02 10.21
CA GLU A 122 7.08 -13.30 11.34
C GLU A 122 6.39 -14.09 12.44
N ASP A 123 5.16 -13.70 12.82
CA ASP A 123 4.34 -14.43 13.77
C ASP A 123 4.01 -15.83 13.25
N ARG A 124 3.62 -15.94 11.98
CA ARG A 124 3.36 -17.24 11.35
C ARG A 124 4.61 -18.11 11.27
N GLN A 125 5.76 -17.53 11.00
CA GLN A 125 7.03 -18.25 11.01
C GLN A 125 7.31 -18.84 12.40
N ALA A 126 7.12 -18.06 13.46
CA ALA A 126 7.29 -18.52 14.84
C ALA A 126 6.36 -19.70 15.16
N ASP A 127 5.10 -19.65 14.73
CA ASP A 127 4.13 -20.74 14.90
C ASP A 127 4.56 -22.02 14.18
N VAL A 128 5.02 -21.90 12.93
CA VAL A 128 5.45 -23.04 12.12
C VAL A 128 6.74 -23.65 12.69
N GLU A 129 7.71 -22.82 13.07
CA GLU A 129 8.94 -23.27 13.72
C GLU A 129 8.67 -23.97 15.06
N TYR A 130 7.71 -23.48 15.84
CA TYR A 130 7.28 -24.12 17.08
C TYR A 130 6.71 -25.51 16.82
N LYS A 131 5.76 -25.63 15.88
CA LYS A 131 5.16 -26.92 15.50
C LYS A 131 6.21 -27.91 15.02
N LEU A 132 7.15 -27.44 14.19
CA LEU A 132 8.26 -28.26 13.72
C LEU A 132 9.13 -28.73 14.89
N ARG A 133 9.46 -27.85 15.84
CA ARG A 133 10.23 -28.22 17.03
C ARG A 133 9.51 -29.26 17.90
N CYS A 134 8.19 -29.14 18.08
CA CYS A 134 7.40 -30.14 18.81
C CYS A 134 7.45 -31.50 18.10
N LEU A 135 7.31 -31.52 16.77
CA LEU A 135 7.39 -32.74 15.97
C LEU A 135 8.78 -33.40 16.07
N LEU A 136 9.84 -32.60 15.93
CA LEU A 136 11.24 -33.06 15.98
C LEU A 136 11.69 -33.52 17.38
N ASN A 137 10.93 -33.21 18.44
CA ASN A 137 11.23 -33.68 19.79
C ASN A 137 10.90 -35.18 19.97
N LYS A 138 10.11 -35.76 19.07
CA LYS A 138 9.86 -37.21 18.98
C LYS A 138 11.00 -37.86 18.20
N PRO A 139 11.62 -38.96 18.70
CA PRO A 139 12.69 -39.61 17.96
C PRO A 139 12.17 -40.18 16.63
N GLU A 140 12.97 -40.04 15.57
CA GLU A 140 12.55 -40.33 14.18
C GLU A 140 12.07 -41.77 13.96
N LYS A 141 12.62 -42.72 14.72
CA LYS A 141 12.21 -44.13 14.71
C LYS A 141 10.73 -44.34 15.11
N ASP A 142 10.15 -43.41 15.85
CA ASP A 142 8.77 -43.47 16.33
C ASP A 142 7.82 -42.70 15.40
N TRP A 143 8.34 -42.04 14.35
CA TRP A 143 7.51 -41.28 13.40
C TRP A 143 6.67 -42.19 12.52
N ASP A 144 5.39 -41.84 12.38
CA ASP A 144 4.52 -42.45 11.40
C ASP A 144 4.53 -41.68 10.07
N GLN A 145 3.76 -42.17 9.10
CA GLN A 145 3.65 -41.52 7.80
C GLN A 145 3.00 -40.13 7.89
N GLU A 146 2.17 -39.90 8.90
CA GLU A 146 1.51 -38.62 9.12
C GLU A 146 2.52 -37.59 9.64
N ASP A 147 3.35 -37.96 10.62
CA ASP A 147 4.46 -37.15 11.13
C ASP A 147 5.39 -36.69 9.99
N ARG A 148 5.77 -37.61 9.10
CA ARG A 148 6.57 -37.29 7.90
C ARG A 148 5.86 -36.33 6.96
N GLY A 149 4.55 -36.52 6.74
CA GLY A 149 3.75 -35.62 5.93
C GLY A 149 3.63 -34.22 6.55
N ARG A 150 3.44 -34.14 7.87
CA ARG A 150 3.38 -32.87 8.62
C ARG A 150 4.72 -32.14 8.58
N GLU A 151 5.85 -32.83 8.71
CA GLU A 151 7.19 -32.24 8.56
C GLU A 151 7.37 -31.59 7.19
N GLN A 152 7.08 -32.33 6.11
CA GLN A 152 7.18 -31.82 4.75
C GLN A 152 6.29 -30.60 4.51
N GLN A 153 5.06 -30.62 5.05
CA GLN A 153 4.13 -29.49 4.95
C GLN A 153 4.66 -28.25 5.69
N LEU A 154 5.13 -28.40 6.93
CA LEU A 154 5.68 -27.29 7.72
C LEU A 154 6.94 -26.72 7.05
N MET A 155 7.81 -27.56 6.50
CA MET A 155 9.00 -27.14 5.77
C MET A 155 8.65 -26.37 4.49
N ALA A 156 7.69 -26.86 3.71
CA ALA A 156 7.21 -26.15 2.52
C ALA A 156 6.56 -24.81 2.87
N GLU A 157 5.86 -24.73 3.99
CA GLU A 157 5.28 -23.50 4.50
C GLU A 157 6.35 -22.48 4.91
N LEU A 158 7.42 -22.90 5.61
CA LEU A 158 8.56 -22.02 5.94
C LEU A 158 9.19 -21.43 4.68
N VAL A 159 9.42 -22.24 3.64
CA VAL A 159 9.95 -21.75 2.36
C VAL A 159 9.02 -20.70 1.75
N THR A 160 7.71 -20.96 1.74
CA THR A 160 6.70 -20.02 1.25
C THR A 160 6.73 -18.70 2.02
N ILE A 161 6.84 -18.74 3.34
CA ILE A 161 6.94 -17.55 4.19
C ILE A 161 8.20 -16.75 3.86
N ILE A 162 9.34 -17.41 3.71
CA ILE A 162 10.61 -16.76 3.34
C ILE A 162 10.50 -16.09 1.97
N GLU A 163 9.90 -16.77 0.98
CA GLU A 163 9.65 -16.20 -0.34
C GLU A 163 8.74 -14.97 -0.27
N GLN A 164 7.67 -15.00 0.52
CA GLN A 164 6.79 -13.86 0.72
C GLN A 164 7.50 -12.67 1.40
N ARG A 165 8.34 -12.91 2.42
CA ARG A 165 9.17 -11.87 3.04
C ARG A 165 10.17 -11.27 2.03
N ASN A 166 10.76 -12.10 1.18
CA ASN A 166 11.64 -11.63 0.10
C ASN A 166 10.91 -10.78 -0.94
N GLN A 167 9.64 -11.09 -1.24
CA GLN A 167 8.80 -10.26 -2.12
C GLN A 167 8.53 -8.89 -1.50
N ILE A 168 8.30 -8.81 -0.18
CA ILE A 168 8.14 -7.52 0.53
C ILE A 168 9.40 -6.67 0.37
N ILE A 169 10.58 -7.22 0.65
CA ILE A 169 11.88 -6.52 0.51
C ILE A 169 12.08 -6.02 -0.92
N SER A 170 11.84 -6.90 -1.90
CA SER A 170 11.99 -6.57 -3.32
C SER A 170 11.04 -5.46 -3.77
N SER A 171 9.81 -5.44 -3.24
CA SER A 171 8.80 -4.44 -3.56
C SER A 171 9.14 -3.10 -2.92
N PHE A 172 9.59 -3.10 -1.66
CA PHE A 172 10.06 -1.91 -0.97
C PHE A 172 11.25 -1.24 -1.68
N GLN A 173 12.21 -2.02 -2.18
CA GLN A 173 13.34 -1.50 -2.94
C GLN A 173 12.92 -0.84 -4.27
N LYS A 174 11.91 -1.41 -4.96
CA LYS A 174 11.35 -0.83 -6.19
C LYS A 174 10.57 0.46 -5.94
N ASP A 175 9.94 0.57 -4.78
CA ASP A 175 9.17 1.74 -4.33
C ASP A 175 10.06 2.84 -3.71
N GLY A 176 11.36 2.58 -3.54
CA GLY A 176 12.36 3.58 -3.15
C GLY A 176 12.38 4.79 -4.10
N PRO A 177 12.97 5.94 -3.70
CA PRO A 177 12.95 7.15 -4.50
C PRO A 177 13.56 6.87 -5.88
N LYS A 178 12.69 6.75 -6.90
CA LYS A 178 13.12 6.79 -8.29
C LYS A 178 13.89 8.10 -8.43
N LYS A 179 15.18 8.03 -8.79
CA LYS A 179 16.00 9.21 -9.12
C LYS A 179 15.48 9.83 -10.42
N THR A 180 14.23 10.30 -10.44
CA THR A 180 13.71 11.10 -11.53
C THR A 180 14.35 12.48 -11.39
N LYS A 181 15.46 12.67 -12.10
CA LYS A 181 16.00 13.99 -12.43
C LYS A 181 14.95 14.74 -13.26
N GLY A 182 13.96 15.33 -12.60
CA GLY A 182 12.88 16.03 -13.27
C GLY A 182 11.86 16.53 -12.29
N LYS A 183 12.11 17.68 -11.68
CA LYS A 183 11.06 18.47 -11.03
C LYS A 183 10.02 18.79 -12.11
N LEU A 184 8.87 18.10 -12.11
CA LEU A 184 7.71 18.49 -12.90
C LEU A 184 7.26 19.86 -12.38
N LYS A 185 7.59 20.91 -13.12
CA LYS A 185 7.19 22.28 -12.77
C LYS A 185 5.72 22.46 -13.16
N ALA A 186 4.94 23.12 -12.30
CA ALA A 186 3.54 23.47 -12.52
C ALA A 186 3.20 24.01 -13.93
N PRO A 187 4.03 24.85 -14.57
CA PRO A 187 3.76 25.33 -15.93
C PRO A 187 3.77 24.24 -17.01
N LYS A 188 4.50 23.12 -16.79
CA LYS A 188 4.62 22.05 -17.77
C LYS A 188 3.40 21.14 -17.77
N VAL A 189 2.82 20.85 -16.61
CA VAL A 189 1.55 20.12 -16.51
C VAL A 189 0.37 20.96 -16.97
N PHE A 190 0.36 22.28 -16.72
CA PHE A 190 -0.65 23.21 -17.24
C PHE A 190 -0.71 23.20 -18.77
N LYS A 191 0.46 23.22 -19.43
CA LYS A 191 0.54 23.08 -20.90
C LYS A 191 -0.02 21.75 -21.38
N MET A 192 0.26 20.64 -20.69
CA MET A 192 -0.26 19.33 -21.09
C MET A 192 -1.79 19.20 -20.93
N LEU A 193 -2.37 19.87 -19.93
CA LEU A 193 -3.82 19.85 -19.67
C LEU A 193 -4.62 20.81 -20.58
N ASN A 194 -3.98 21.82 -21.16
CA ASN A 194 -4.63 22.83 -22.01
C ASN A 194 -4.59 22.54 -23.53
N HIS A 195 -4.01 21.43 -23.99
CA HIS A 195 -4.10 21.06 -25.41
C HIS A 195 -5.52 20.54 -25.70
N LYS A 196 -6.35 21.44 -26.23
CA LYS A 196 -7.58 21.11 -26.95
C LYS A 196 -7.22 20.09 -28.05
N PRO A 197 -7.94 18.96 -28.22
CA PRO A 197 -7.78 18.18 -29.44
C PRO A 197 -8.28 19.06 -30.58
N GLU A 198 -7.37 19.69 -31.33
CA GLU A 198 -7.77 20.38 -32.56
C GLU A 198 -8.33 19.34 -33.53
N SER A 199 -9.64 19.49 -33.75
CA SER A 199 -10.42 18.99 -34.86
C SER A 199 -9.58 18.65 -36.08
N SER A 200 -9.69 17.39 -36.51
CA SER A 200 -9.48 16.92 -37.86
C SER A 200 -9.98 17.97 -38.86
N LYS A 201 -9.10 18.50 -39.70
CA LYS A 201 -9.51 19.27 -40.88
C LYS A 201 -9.79 18.28 -42.01
N GLU A 202 -11.04 18.25 -42.46
CA GLU A 202 -11.41 17.61 -43.73
C GLU A 202 -10.64 18.24 -44.90
N PRO A 203 -10.23 17.46 -45.93
CA PRO A 203 -9.53 17.99 -47.08
C PRO A 203 -10.52 18.62 -48.06
N VAL A 204 -10.36 19.91 -48.32
CA VAL A 204 -11.01 20.60 -49.44
C VAL A 204 -10.33 20.14 -50.74
N GLU A 205 -11.00 19.30 -51.52
CA GLU A 205 -10.60 19.03 -52.91
C GLU A 205 -10.77 20.29 -53.77
N LYS A 206 -9.69 20.65 -54.45
CA LYS A 206 -9.64 21.75 -55.41
C LYS A 206 -10.26 21.28 -56.73
N LYS A 207 -11.20 22.08 -57.23
CA LYS A 207 -11.72 22.04 -58.59
C LYS A 207 -10.60 22.35 -59.59
N SER A 208 -10.40 21.48 -60.57
CA SER A 208 -9.72 21.73 -61.84
C SER A 208 -10.71 21.61 -62.97
#